data_AF-A0A382TZX8-F1
#
_entry.id   AF-A0A382TZX8-F1
#
_cell.length_a   1.000
_cell.length_b   1.000
_cell.length_c   1.000
_cell.angle_alpha   90.00
_cell.angle_beta   90.00
_cell.angle_gamma   90.00
#
_symmetry.space_group_name_H-M   'P 1'
#
loop_
_entity.id
_entity.type
_entity.pdbx_description
1 polymer ?
#
loop_
_entity_poly.entity_id
_entity_poly.type
_entity_poly.pdbx_seq_one_letter_code
_entity_poly.pdbx_strand_id
1 'polypeptide(L)' 'GGVLKNLGKSNDLDIVVKDGRYGIYVTNGKVNVTLPKDIDYNTLELSTALELIKNKKPKKRFSKSK' A
#
# COMPACT_ATOMS: atom_id res chain seq x y z
N GLY A 1 -4.82 6.39 13.23
CA GLY A 1 -4.37 5.44 12.22
C GLY A 1 -3.54 4.36 12.85
N GLY A 2 -4.17 3.23 13.14
CA GLY A 2 -3.57 2.02 13.68
C GLY A 2 -3.14 1.04 12.59
N VAL A 3 -2.45 -0.03 13.02
CA VAL A 3 -2.16 -1.18 12.16
C VAL A 3 -3.41 -2.03 12.07
N LEU A 4 -3.91 -2.23 10.85
CA LEU A 4 -5.06 -3.10 10.57
C LEU A 4 -4.64 -4.55 10.37
N LYS A 5 -3.53 -4.77 9.64
CA LYS A 5 -3.05 -6.11 9.30
C LYS A 5 -1.54 -6.09 9.12
N ASN A 6 -0.85 -7.12 9.60
CA ASN A 6 0.55 -7.36 9.28
C ASN A 6 0.63 -8.49 8.25
N LEU A 7 1.26 -8.25 7.10
CA LEU A 7 1.38 -9.22 6.02
C LEU A 7 2.70 -10.00 6.08
N GLY A 8 3.67 -9.53 6.87
CA GLY A 8 4.99 -10.15 7.01
C GLY A 8 6.12 -9.24 6.54
N LYS A 9 7.30 -9.82 6.28
CA LYS A 9 8.53 -9.11 5.93
C LYS A 9 9.02 -9.48 4.53
N SER A 10 9.53 -8.52 3.77
CA SER A 10 10.13 -8.74 2.45
C SER A 10 11.35 -7.85 2.26
N ASN A 11 12.50 -8.43 1.90
CA ASN A 11 13.79 -7.71 1.79
C ASN A 11 14.09 -6.84 3.01
N ASP A 12 13.89 -7.40 4.20
CA ASP A 12 14.03 -6.73 5.49
C ASP A 12 13.07 -5.56 5.76
N LEU A 13 12.02 -5.43 4.97
CA LEU A 13 10.97 -4.43 5.14
C LEU A 13 9.67 -5.08 5.60
N ASP A 14 9.13 -4.62 6.73
CA ASP A 14 7.85 -5.10 7.25
C ASP A 14 6.69 -4.47 6.49
N ILE A 15 5.87 -5.31 5.87
CA ILE A 15 4.71 -4.91 5.09
C ILE A 15 3.47 -4.99 5.95
N VAL A 16 2.91 -3.82 6.22
CA VAL A 16 1.74 -3.67 7.08
C VAL A 16 0.69 -2.82 6.40
N VAL A 17 -0.57 -3.14 6.67
CA VAL A 17 -1.73 -2.35 6.30
C VAL A 17 -2.11 -1.48 7.49
N LYS A 18 -2.30 -0.19 7.24
CA LYS A 18 -2.67 0.80 8.25
C LYS A 18 -3.89 1.60 7.80
N ASP A 19 -4.72 2.02 8.74
CA ASP A 19 -5.72 3.06 8.47
C ASP A 19 -5.08 4.43 8.63
N GLY A 20 -5.26 5.33 7.66
CA GLY A 20 -4.71 6.68 7.69
C GLY A 20 -5.79 7.74 7.48
N ARG A 21 -5.40 9.01 7.60
CA ARG A 21 -6.29 10.16 7.36
C ARG A 21 -7.00 10.11 5.99
N TYR A 22 -6.35 9.51 4.99
CA TYR A 22 -6.83 9.42 3.62
C TYR A 22 -7.41 8.04 3.26
N GLY A 23 -7.63 7.17 4.25
CA GLY A 23 -8.09 5.80 4.08
C GLY A 23 -6.99 4.77 4.31
N ILE A 24 -7.31 3.52 3.98
CA ILE A 24 -6.44 2.37 4.19
C ILE A 24 -5.25 2.42 3.23
N TYR A 25 -4.06 2.11 3.73
CA TYR A 25 -2.85 2.05 2.93
C TYR A 25 -1.93 0.93 3.38
N VAL A 26 -1.20 0.38 2.42
CA VAL A 26 -0.11 -0.56 2.61
C VAL A 26 1.19 0.22 2.74
N THR A 27 2.03 -0.15 3.69
CA THR A 27 3.35 0.42 3.86
C THR A 27 4.38 -0.66 4.12
N ASN A 28 5.56 -0.53 3.52
CA ASN A 28 6.74 -1.34 3.87
C ASN A 28 7.77 -0.55 4.70
N GLY A 29 7.33 0.55 5.34
CA GLY A 29 8.21 1.49 6.05
C GLY A 29 8.97 2.47 5.14
N LYS A 30 9.21 2.13 3.87
CA LYS A 30 9.89 3.01 2.89
C LYS A 30 8.92 3.60 1.86
N VAL A 31 7.98 2.79 1.38
CA VAL A 31 7.01 3.11 0.33
C VAL A 31 5.62 2.92 0.90
N ASN A 32 4.77 3.93 0.68
CA ASN A 32 3.38 3.93 1.12
C ASN A 32 2.45 3.90 -0.10
N VAL A 33 1.56 2.92 -0.15
CA VAL A 33 0.59 2.71 -1.23
C VAL A 33 -0.82 2.72 -0.67
N THR A 34 -1.61 3.72 -1.03
CA THR A 34 -3.05 3.73 -0.75
C THR A 34 -3.68 2.46 -1.31
N LEU A 35 -4.44 1.75 -0.48
CA LEU A 35 -5.14 0.55 -0.90
C LEU A 35 -6.30 0.97 -1.82
N PRO A 36 -6.42 0.41 -3.03
CA PRO A 36 -7.56 0.65 -3.90
C PRO A 36 -8.87 0.24 -3.21
N LYS A 37 -9.96 0.93 -3.51
CA LYS A 37 -11.28 0.63 -2.92
C LYS A 37 -11.83 -0.75 -3.33
N ASP A 38 -11.35 -1.28 -4.46
CA ASP A 38 -11.75 -2.59 -4.99
C ASP A 38 -10.99 -3.75 -4.32
N ILE A 39 -10.06 -3.46 -3.41
CA ILE A 39 -9.26 -4.47 -2.71
C ILE A 39 -9.54 -4.39 -1.21
N ASP A 40 -10.03 -5.49 -0.65
CA ASP A 40 -10.26 -5.63 0.78
C ASP A 40 -8.97 -5.95 1.54
N TYR A 41 -8.71 -5.20 2.62
CA TYR A 41 -7.56 -5.45 3.49
C TYR A 41 -7.63 -6.81 4.21
N ASN A 42 -8.84 -7.34 4.41
CA ASN A 42 -9.05 -8.64 5.04
C ASN A 42 -8.52 -9.78 4.17
N THR A 43 -8.77 -9.72 2.86
CA THR A 43 -8.34 -10.73 1.88
C THR A 43 -6.97 -10.41 1.26
N LEU A 44 -6.44 -9.21 1.48
CA LEU A 44 -5.12 -8.81 0.99
C LEU A 44 -4.01 -9.72 1.54
N GLU A 45 -3.17 -10.24 0.65
CA GLU A 45 -1.99 -11.03 0.96
C GLU A 45 -0.68 -10.27 0.71
N LEU A 46 0.42 -10.82 1.22
CA LEU A 46 1.76 -10.26 1.08
C LEU A 46 2.18 -10.11 -0.38
N SER A 47 1.86 -11.09 -1.24
CA SER A 47 2.19 -11.07 -2.67
C SER A 47 1.54 -9.88 -3.38
N THR A 48 0.22 -9.70 -3.20
CA THR A 48 -0.54 -8.58 -3.76
C THR A 48 -0.06 -7.24 -3.20
N ALA A 49 0.23 -7.15 -1.91
CA ALA A 49 0.78 -5.94 -1.31
C ALA A 49 2.16 -5.57 -1.88
N LEU A 50 3.02 -6.56 -2.09
CA LEU A 50 4.30 -6.39 -2.76
C LEU A 50 4.12 -5.94 -4.21
N GLU A 51 3.17 -6.51 -4.92
CA GLU A 51 2.82 -6.09 -6.27
C GLU A 51 2.30 -4.65 -6.29
N LEU A 52 1.43 -4.25 -5.36
CA LEU A 52 0.97 -2.86 -5.25
C LEU A 52 2.14 -1.90 -5.00
N ILE A 53 3.09 -2.28 -4.13
CA ILE A 53 4.29 -1.49 -3.85
C ILE A 53 5.20 -1.41 -5.07
N LYS A 54 5.45 -2.54 -5.77
CA LYS A 54 6.30 -2.61 -6.97
C LYS A 54 5.66 -1.90 -8.17
N ASN A 55 4.37 -2.09 -8.39
CA ASN A 55 3.59 -1.49 -9.48
C ASN A 55 3.31 -0.01 -9.26
N LYS A 56 3.44 0.49 -8.03
CA LYS A 56 3.49 1.93 -7.78
C LYS A 56 4.81 2.50 -8.28
N LYS A 57 4.96 2.56 -9.61
CA LYS A 57 5.80 3.57 -10.27
C LYS A 57 5.38 4.93 -9.71
N PRO A 58 6.30 5.86 -9.41
CA PRO A 58 5.91 7.21 -9.03
C PRO A 58 4.97 7.69 -10.14
N LYS A 59 3.67 7.87 -9.83
CA LYS A 59 2.78 8.50 -10.78
C LYS A 59 3.42 9.85 -11.05
N LYS A 60 4.06 10.01 -12.22
CA LYS A 60 4.24 11.31 -12.83
C LYS A 60 2.87 11.95 -12.67
N ARG A 61 2.81 13.02 -11.87
CA ARG A 61 1.62 13.84 -11.71
C ARG A 61 1.06 13.99 -13.12
N PHE A 62 -0.16 13.52 -13.36
CA PHE A 62 -0.89 14.00 -14.52
C PHE A 62 -1.03 15.50 -14.27
N SER A 63 -0.09 16.27 -14.82
CA SER A 63 -0.28 17.69 -15.04
C SER A 63 -1.50 17.78 -15.92
N LYS A 64 -2.58 18.24 -15.32
CA LYS A 64 -3.71 18.93 -15.94
C LYS A 64 -3.42 19.24 -17.41
N SER A 65 -3.93 18.40 -18.32
CA SER A 65 -3.95 18.78 -19.73
C SER A 65 -5.01 19.85 -19.90
N LYS A 66 -4.60 20.88 -20.62
CA LYS A 66 -5.30 22.12 -20.96
C LYS A 66 -6.57 21.86 -21.76
#